data_AF-A0A0V8JR01-F1
#
_entry.id   AF-A0A0V8JR01-F1
#
_cell.length_a   1.000
_cell.length_b   1.000
_cell.length_c   1.000
_cell.angle_alpha   90.00
_cell.angle_beta   90.00
_cell.angle_gamma   90.00
#
_symmetry.space_group_name_H-M   'P 1'
#
loop_
_entity.id
_entity.type
_entity.pdbx_description
1 polymer ?
#
loop_
_entity_poly.entity_id
_entity_poly.type
_entity_poly.pdbx_seq_one_letter_code
_entity_poly.pdbx_strand_id
1 'polypeptide(L)'
;MKKVIAALLASATLVSGYIAFDMYMDHSAQQAAATAAEKEQKAVEKKEKKEPVIKVEDLTYQLKDSRTGALMREFKPVNFADKEVYNKEIKALASELAKGIDTPMQSMKLDGNGALIGGSNRIVLKEDELVASLQNLNTNQLEITVPIYETPPNVSVQAATGVSEVPIASFTTKFRPNDTGRNRNIQLSAEAINNTILGPGDYFSYNSVVGPRTVERGYQQAPEIINKELVMGIGGGICQTSSTLFNAVDKAGVQIVARSHHSKDVGYVPKGRDATVSWNGPDFKFMNNKSYPIIIKTYTNVAGGTLTVEVRTAQRYL
;
A
#
# COMPACT_ATOMS: atom_id res chain seq x y z
N MET A 1 89.09 22.57 24.88
CA MET A 1 89.31 22.59 23.40
C MET A 1 88.67 23.89 22.90
N LYS A 2 89.39 24.84 22.26
CA LYS A 2 89.81 24.88 20.83
C LYS A 2 88.59 24.71 19.89
N LYS A 3 88.16 25.66 19.04
CA LYS A 3 88.58 27.05 18.67
C LYS A 3 87.30 27.94 18.53
N VAL A 4 87.22 29.28 18.70
CA VAL A 4 87.93 30.52 18.23
C VAL A 4 87.64 30.92 16.76
N ILE A 5 87.56 32.26 16.49
CA ILE A 5 87.30 33.00 15.21
C ILE A 5 85.78 33.18 14.94
N ALA A 6 85.18 34.35 14.60
CA ALA A 6 85.51 35.80 14.56
C ALA A 6 84.17 36.62 14.64
N ALA A 7 84.00 37.96 14.77
CA ALA A 7 84.76 39.21 14.49
C ALA A 7 84.81 39.64 12.99
N LEU A 8 84.72 40.92 12.55
CA LEU A 8 84.48 42.25 13.19
C LEU A 8 84.01 43.27 12.07
N LEU A 9 84.01 44.59 12.37
CA LEU A 9 83.73 45.76 11.47
C LEU A 9 82.24 45.96 11.13
N ALA A 10 81.55 47.09 11.37
CA ALA A 10 81.87 48.50 11.69
C ALA A 10 82.23 49.43 10.51
N SER A 11 81.27 50.28 10.13
CA SER A 11 81.47 51.53 9.39
C SER A 11 80.36 52.52 9.73
N ALA A 12 80.68 53.56 10.52
CA ALA A 12 79.75 54.63 10.87
C ALA A 12 80.42 56.00 10.68
N THR A 13 79.92 56.79 9.73
CA THR A 13 80.18 58.23 9.54
C THR A 13 78.95 58.82 8.85
N LEU A 14 78.18 59.74 9.46
CA LEU A 14 78.48 61.18 9.65
C LEU A 14 78.42 61.98 8.33
N VAL A 15 77.77 63.16 8.22
CA VAL A 15 76.82 63.84 9.14
C VAL A 15 76.08 64.99 8.41
N SER A 16 74.93 65.43 8.96
CA SER A 16 74.28 66.77 8.80
C SER A 16 73.87 67.34 7.43
N GLY A 17 72.77 68.09 7.44
CA GLY A 17 72.74 69.43 6.81
C GLY A 17 71.59 69.70 5.84
N TYR A 18 71.03 70.92 5.95
CA TYR A 18 69.96 71.50 5.11
C TYR A 18 68.61 70.76 5.18
N ILE A 19 67.49 71.31 5.65
CA ILE A 19 66.91 72.67 5.60
C ILE A 19 66.44 73.08 4.19
N ALA A 20 65.12 73.21 4.06
CA ALA A 20 64.37 73.95 3.04
C ALA A 20 64.49 73.50 1.56
N PHE A 21 63.72 72.47 1.22
CA PHE A 21 62.80 72.58 0.08
C PHE A 21 61.46 71.87 0.42
N ASP A 22 60.41 72.16 -0.35
CA ASP A 22 59.02 71.69 -0.17
C ASP A 22 58.27 72.16 1.09
N MET A 23 58.21 73.49 1.23
CA MET A 23 56.86 74.08 1.34
C MET A 23 56.17 73.94 -0.03
N TYR A 24 54.85 73.72 -0.04
CA TYR A 24 53.99 73.82 -1.24
C TYR A 24 53.93 72.62 -2.21
N MET A 25 53.60 71.41 -1.72
CA MET A 25 52.94 70.39 -2.55
C MET A 25 51.65 69.80 -1.93
N ASP A 26 50.54 70.33 -2.46
CA ASP A 26 49.28 69.66 -2.79
C ASP A 26 48.52 68.79 -1.75
N HIS A 27 47.55 69.43 -1.07
CA HIS A 27 46.52 68.74 -0.28
C HIS A 27 45.49 67.97 -1.14
N SER A 28 45.37 68.23 -2.45
CA SER A 28 44.31 67.63 -3.29
C SER A 28 44.53 66.14 -3.52
N ALA A 29 45.78 65.67 -3.59
CA ALA A 29 46.12 64.26 -3.79
C ALA A 29 45.52 63.33 -2.70
N GLN A 30 45.54 63.74 -1.43
CA GLN A 30 44.97 62.95 -0.34
C GLN A 30 43.42 62.95 -0.38
N GLN A 31 42.81 64.05 -0.77
CA GLN A 31 41.35 64.18 -0.85
C GLN A 31 40.77 63.42 -2.06
N ALA A 32 41.50 63.37 -3.17
CA ALA A 32 41.21 62.52 -4.32
C ALA A 32 41.33 61.03 -3.98
N ALA A 33 42.38 60.61 -3.27
CA ALA A 33 42.54 59.22 -2.82
C ALA A 33 41.40 58.76 -1.89
N ALA A 34 40.99 59.60 -0.93
CA ALA A 34 39.88 59.28 -0.03
C ALA A 34 38.53 59.14 -0.77
N THR A 35 38.24 60.05 -1.71
CA THR A 35 36.98 60.00 -2.49
C THR A 35 36.97 58.93 -3.58
N ALA A 36 38.14 58.45 -4.03
CA ALA A 36 38.27 57.22 -4.81
C ALA A 36 37.95 55.99 -3.95
N ALA A 37 38.59 55.86 -2.78
CA ALA A 37 38.38 54.72 -1.88
C ALA A 37 36.92 54.59 -1.39
N GLU A 38 36.25 55.70 -1.05
CA GLU A 38 34.81 55.66 -0.71
C GLU A 38 33.93 55.24 -1.89
N LYS A 39 34.24 55.67 -3.12
CA LYS A 39 33.48 55.26 -4.32
C LYS A 39 33.72 53.80 -4.66
N GLU A 40 34.93 53.30 -4.46
CA GLU A 40 35.28 51.90 -4.71
C GLU A 40 34.65 50.99 -3.65
N GLN A 41 34.66 51.36 -2.37
CA GLN A 41 33.90 50.64 -1.33
C GLN A 41 32.38 50.67 -1.57
N LYS A 42 31.81 51.80 -2.02
CA LYS A 42 30.39 51.90 -2.41
C LYS A 42 30.06 51.23 -3.75
N ALA A 43 31.06 50.82 -4.53
CA ALA A 43 30.90 49.95 -5.71
C ALA A 43 31.14 48.47 -5.40
N VAL A 44 31.84 48.15 -4.30
CA VAL A 44 32.10 46.81 -3.79
C VAL A 44 31.08 46.36 -2.72
N GLU A 45 30.07 47.20 -2.42
CA GLU A 45 28.70 46.69 -2.24
C GLU A 45 28.22 46.00 -3.54
N LYS A 46 28.80 44.83 -3.83
CA LYS A 46 28.15 43.83 -4.65
C LYS A 46 26.76 43.66 -4.07
N LYS A 47 25.74 43.98 -4.88
CA LYS A 47 24.45 43.30 -4.76
C LYS A 47 24.72 41.81 -5.00
N GLU A 48 25.01 41.09 -3.93
CA GLU A 48 24.71 39.69 -3.84
C GLU A 48 23.22 39.56 -4.15
N LYS A 49 22.92 39.30 -5.42
CA LYS A 49 21.74 38.54 -5.78
C LYS A 49 21.92 37.20 -5.10
N LYS A 50 21.50 37.11 -3.82
CA LYS A 50 21.21 35.84 -3.18
C LYS A 50 20.27 35.14 -4.14
N GLU A 51 20.78 34.08 -4.77
CA GLU A 51 19.96 33.29 -5.68
C GLU A 51 18.70 32.88 -4.91
N PRO A 52 17.51 33.00 -5.52
CA PRO A 52 16.27 32.75 -4.79
C PRO A 52 16.35 31.35 -4.21
N VAL A 53 16.36 31.25 -2.88
CA VAL A 53 16.47 29.98 -2.18
C VAL A 53 15.16 29.23 -2.40
N ILE A 54 15.11 28.46 -3.48
CA ILE A 54 13.98 27.63 -3.85
C ILE A 54 13.70 26.70 -2.67
N LYS A 55 12.44 26.68 -2.22
CA LYS A 55 12.03 25.85 -1.10
C LYS A 55 11.14 24.69 -1.54
N VAL A 56 10.99 23.72 -0.66
CA VAL A 56 10.10 22.56 -0.86
C VAL A 56 8.64 23.01 -0.97
N GLU A 57 8.19 23.95 -0.13
CA GLU A 57 6.82 24.48 -0.18
C GLU A 57 6.48 25.26 -1.46
N ASP A 58 7.48 25.71 -2.21
CA ASP A 58 7.28 26.45 -3.48
C ASP A 58 7.14 25.50 -4.69
N LEU A 59 7.67 24.28 -4.59
CA LEU A 59 7.81 23.32 -5.69
C LEU A 59 6.57 22.44 -5.92
N THR A 60 6.47 21.90 -7.14
CA THR A 60 5.54 20.82 -7.50
C THR A 60 6.35 19.56 -7.79
N TYR A 61 5.94 18.46 -7.16
CA TYR A 61 6.52 17.13 -7.28
C TYR A 61 5.64 16.23 -8.15
N GLN A 62 6.26 15.28 -8.84
CA GLN A 62 5.59 14.28 -9.67
C GLN A 62 5.57 12.94 -8.94
N LEU A 63 4.38 12.46 -8.57
CA LEU A 63 4.20 11.12 -8.02
C LEU A 63 4.12 10.13 -9.19
N LYS A 64 5.07 9.20 -9.28
CA LYS A 64 5.18 8.24 -10.39
C LYS A 64 5.02 6.79 -9.92
N ASP A 65 4.31 5.98 -10.71
CA ASP A 65 4.07 4.56 -10.41
C ASP A 65 5.37 3.75 -10.49
N SER A 66 5.76 3.03 -9.41
CA SER A 66 7.01 2.25 -9.34
C SER A 66 7.17 1.17 -10.41
N ARG A 67 6.08 0.71 -11.01
CA ARG A 67 6.05 -0.44 -11.93
C ARG A 67 6.13 -0.01 -13.40
N THR A 68 5.68 1.21 -13.70
CA THR A 68 5.52 1.72 -15.08
C THR A 68 6.24 3.04 -15.34
N GLY A 69 6.65 3.77 -14.30
CA GLY A 69 7.20 5.12 -14.42
C GLY A 69 6.18 6.19 -14.83
N ALA A 70 4.90 5.82 -14.97
CA ALA A 70 3.84 6.74 -15.38
C ALA A 70 3.55 7.80 -14.30
N LEU A 71 3.32 9.04 -14.72
CA LEU A 71 2.85 10.11 -13.84
C LEU A 71 1.44 9.78 -13.33
N MET A 72 1.31 9.65 -12.00
CA MET A 72 0.03 9.39 -11.34
C MET A 72 -0.65 10.70 -10.93
N ARG A 73 0.12 11.64 -10.37
CA ARG A 73 -0.40 12.87 -9.77
C ARG A 73 0.70 13.92 -9.59
N GLU A 74 0.35 15.19 -9.74
CA GLU A 74 1.17 16.31 -9.28
C GLU A 74 0.86 16.65 -7.81
N PHE A 75 1.89 16.91 -7.03
CA PHE A 75 1.80 17.14 -5.59
C PHE A 75 2.57 18.40 -5.18
N LYS A 76 1.91 19.31 -4.47
CA LYS A 76 2.54 20.50 -3.87
C LYS A 76 2.39 20.45 -2.35
N PRO A 77 3.49 20.53 -1.56
CA PRO A 77 3.43 20.40 -0.10
C PRO A 77 3.02 21.74 0.55
N VAL A 78 1.72 22.05 0.51
CA VAL A 78 1.16 23.35 0.91
C VAL A 78 1.51 23.75 2.35
N ASN A 79 1.40 22.83 3.31
CA ASN A 79 1.61 23.11 4.73
C ASN A 79 2.97 22.60 5.27
N PHE A 80 4.00 22.43 4.41
CA PHE A 80 5.28 21.77 4.76
C PHE A 80 5.96 22.23 6.06
N ALA A 81 5.82 23.52 6.41
CA ALA A 81 6.38 24.09 7.64
C ALA A 81 5.66 23.61 8.93
N ASP A 82 4.35 23.32 8.86
CA ASP A 82 3.59 22.72 9.95
C ASP A 82 3.68 21.19 9.84
N LYS A 83 4.57 20.60 10.63
CA LYS A 83 4.81 19.16 10.61
C LYS A 83 3.62 18.35 11.12
N GLU A 84 2.66 18.89 11.87
CA GLU A 84 1.49 18.12 12.30
C GLU A 84 0.43 18.08 11.19
N VAL A 85 0.09 19.25 10.64
CA VAL A 85 -0.85 19.38 9.52
C VAL A 85 -0.32 18.63 8.29
N TYR A 86 0.94 18.86 7.90
CA TYR A 86 1.54 18.20 6.74
C TYR A 86 1.57 16.67 6.86
N ASN A 87 1.92 16.14 8.04
CA ASN A 87 1.90 14.68 8.28
C ASN A 87 0.49 14.09 8.17
N LYS A 88 -0.55 14.86 8.48
CA LYS A 88 -1.95 14.45 8.31
C LYS A 88 -2.37 14.46 6.84
N GLU A 89 -1.94 15.48 6.08
CA GLU A 89 -2.20 15.61 4.64
C GLU A 89 -1.57 14.47 3.83
N ILE A 90 -0.27 14.19 4.02
CA ILE A 90 0.42 13.14 3.26
C ILE A 90 -0.08 11.72 3.60
N LYS A 91 -0.54 11.49 4.84
CA LYS A 91 -1.23 10.24 5.22
C LYS A 91 -2.60 10.12 4.58
N ALA A 92 -3.37 11.22 4.53
CA ALA A 92 -4.66 11.22 3.83
C ALA A 92 -4.47 10.95 2.33
N LEU A 93 -3.46 11.55 1.70
CA LEU A 93 -3.09 11.32 0.30
C LEU A 93 -2.62 9.88 0.04
N ALA A 94 -1.76 9.33 0.89
CA ALA A 94 -1.31 7.93 0.76
C ALA A 94 -2.50 6.97 0.82
N SER A 95 -3.42 7.19 1.76
CA SER A 95 -4.64 6.40 1.91
C SER A 95 -5.64 6.65 0.77
N GLU A 96 -5.68 7.84 0.16
CA GLU A 96 -6.48 8.13 -1.04
C GLU A 96 -5.96 7.33 -2.24
N LEU A 97 -4.66 7.39 -2.49
CA LEU A 97 -3.99 6.67 -3.58
C LEU A 97 -4.11 5.15 -3.40
N ALA A 98 -3.86 4.62 -2.20
CA ALA A 98 -4.01 3.20 -1.89
C ALA A 98 -5.42 2.68 -2.22
N LYS A 99 -6.49 3.44 -1.91
CA LYS A 99 -7.88 3.05 -2.27
C LYS A 99 -8.12 2.93 -3.79
N GLY A 100 -7.32 3.59 -4.62
CA GLY A 100 -7.38 3.49 -6.09
C GLY A 100 -6.41 2.48 -6.71
N ILE A 101 -5.47 1.93 -5.92
CA ILE A 101 -4.34 1.11 -6.40
C ILE A 101 -4.37 -0.31 -5.81
N ASP A 102 -4.78 -0.46 -4.55
CA ASP A 102 -4.74 -1.72 -3.83
C ASP A 102 -5.77 -2.72 -4.38
N THR A 103 -5.28 -3.70 -5.14
CA THR A 103 -6.08 -4.85 -5.55
C THR A 103 -5.82 -6.04 -4.63
N PRO A 104 -6.86 -6.72 -4.12
CA PRO A 104 -6.68 -7.99 -3.46
C PRO A 104 -6.22 -9.03 -4.50
N MET A 105 -5.40 -9.98 -4.06
CA MET A 105 -5.05 -11.13 -4.89
C MET A 105 -6.33 -11.88 -5.27
N GLN A 106 -6.45 -12.27 -6.53
CA GLN A 106 -7.42 -13.28 -6.92
C GLN A 106 -6.71 -14.63 -6.93
N SER A 107 -7.20 -15.55 -6.13
CA SER A 107 -6.76 -16.94 -6.08
C SER A 107 -6.99 -17.64 -7.43
N MET A 108 -6.11 -18.56 -7.82
CA MET A 108 -6.28 -19.38 -9.01
C MET A 108 -7.38 -20.45 -8.79
N LYS A 109 -7.90 -21.01 -9.88
CA LYS A 109 -8.82 -22.16 -9.84
C LYS A 109 -8.30 -23.35 -10.62
N LEU A 110 -8.73 -24.57 -10.24
CA LEU A 110 -8.69 -25.71 -11.17
C LEU A 110 -9.84 -25.61 -12.19
N ASP A 111 -9.52 -25.85 -13.45
CA ASP A 111 -10.52 -26.15 -14.48
C ASP A 111 -11.01 -27.63 -14.39
N GLY A 112 -11.73 -28.10 -15.41
CA GLY A 112 -12.19 -29.50 -15.48
C GLY A 112 -11.08 -30.53 -15.79
N ASN A 113 -9.92 -30.09 -16.28
CA ASN A 113 -8.78 -30.92 -16.67
C ASN A 113 -7.66 -30.94 -15.60
N GLY A 114 -7.78 -30.12 -14.55
CA GLY A 114 -6.76 -29.96 -13.51
C GLY A 114 -5.72 -28.87 -13.81
N ALA A 115 -5.93 -28.05 -14.84
CA ALA A 115 -5.09 -26.89 -15.13
C ALA A 115 -5.43 -25.71 -14.19
N LEU A 116 -4.40 -24.92 -13.84
CA LEU A 116 -4.58 -23.67 -13.10
C LEU A 116 -5.05 -22.57 -14.06
N ILE A 117 -6.20 -21.97 -13.76
CA ILE A 117 -6.81 -20.90 -14.56
C ILE A 117 -7.13 -19.67 -13.71
N GLY A 118 -7.06 -18.50 -14.35
CA GLY A 118 -7.34 -17.21 -13.72
C GLY A 118 -6.37 -16.86 -12.60
N GLY A 119 -6.86 -16.07 -11.65
CA GLY A 119 -6.07 -15.40 -10.63
C GLY A 119 -5.48 -14.07 -11.12
N SER A 120 -5.07 -13.23 -10.18
CA SER A 120 -4.47 -11.92 -10.45
C SER A 120 -3.56 -11.51 -9.31
N ASN A 121 -2.49 -10.77 -9.61
CA ASN A 121 -1.59 -10.23 -8.61
C ASN A 121 -2.36 -9.41 -7.57
N ARG A 122 -1.96 -9.54 -6.31
CA ARG A 122 -2.19 -8.50 -5.30
C ARG A 122 -1.38 -7.28 -5.71
N ILE A 123 -1.98 -6.10 -5.67
CA ILE A 123 -1.26 -4.82 -5.77
C ILE A 123 -1.44 -4.10 -4.43
N VAL A 124 -0.37 -3.50 -3.91
CA VAL A 124 -0.39 -2.73 -2.65
C VAL A 124 0.50 -1.50 -2.75
N LEU A 125 -0.04 -0.32 -2.46
CA LEU A 125 0.75 0.88 -2.16
C LEU A 125 1.19 0.84 -0.69
N LYS A 126 2.50 0.93 -0.44
CA LYS A 126 3.03 0.99 0.93
C LYS A 126 2.86 2.40 1.51
N GLU A 127 1.72 2.65 2.15
CA GLU A 127 1.36 3.98 2.68
C GLU A 127 2.48 4.59 3.55
N ASP A 128 3.07 3.82 4.48
CA ASP A 128 4.15 4.30 5.36
C ASP A 128 5.43 4.69 4.59
N GLU A 129 5.78 3.96 3.52
CA GLU A 129 6.96 4.22 2.69
C GLU A 129 6.77 5.45 1.79
N LEU A 130 5.54 5.66 1.30
CA LEU A 130 5.16 6.89 0.59
C LEU A 130 5.19 8.09 1.53
N VAL A 131 4.62 7.96 2.74
CA VAL A 131 4.64 9.00 3.77
C VAL A 131 6.09 9.35 4.15
N ALA A 132 6.96 8.36 4.33
CA ALA A 132 8.39 8.60 4.59
C ALA A 132 9.08 9.34 3.43
N SER A 133 8.72 9.04 2.18
CA SER A 133 9.25 9.74 1.00
C SER A 133 8.77 11.19 0.93
N LEU A 134 7.49 11.44 1.21
CA LEU A 134 6.90 12.79 1.25
C LEU A 134 7.36 13.62 2.47
N GLN A 135 7.83 12.98 3.55
CA GLN A 135 8.48 13.68 4.66
C GLN A 135 9.89 14.21 4.33
N ASN A 136 10.58 13.59 3.35
CA ASN A 136 12.00 13.83 3.06
C ASN A 136 12.21 14.48 1.67
N LEU A 137 11.25 15.31 1.25
CA LEU A 137 11.33 16.09 0.01
C LEU A 137 12.50 17.07 0.02
N ASN A 138 13.06 17.30 -1.16
CA ASN A 138 14.20 18.19 -1.40
C ASN A 138 14.04 18.91 -2.75
N THR A 139 14.88 19.90 -3.02
CA THR A 139 14.81 20.75 -4.22
C THR A 139 15.34 20.09 -5.50
N ASN A 140 16.09 18.99 -5.37
CA ASN A 140 16.90 18.43 -6.46
C ASN A 140 16.22 17.21 -7.10
N GLN A 141 15.30 16.56 -6.39
CA GLN A 141 14.51 15.43 -6.87
C GLN A 141 13.02 15.80 -6.83
N LEU A 142 12.48 16.24 -7.96
CA LEU A 142 11.05 16.53 -8.11
C LEU A 142 10.21 15.26 -8.37
N GLU A 143 10.83 14.13 -8.70
CA GLU A 143 10.14 12.88 -9.00
C GLU A 143 10.16 11.94 -7.79
N ILE A 144 8.97 11.59 -7.30
CA ILE A 144 8.76 10.72 -6.13
C ILE A 144 8.11 9.42 -6.60
N THR A 145 8.87 8.33 -6.50
CA THR A 145 8.37 6.98 -6.79
C THR A 145 7.34 6.57 -5.74
N VAL A 146 6.12 6.29 -6.18
CA VAL A 146 5.06 5.72 -5.34
C VAL A 146 5.37 4.23 -5.12
N PRO A 147 5.59 3.77 -3.88
CA PRO A 147 6.05 2.42 -3.58
C PRO A 147 4.91 1.40 -3.71
N ILE A 148 4.64 0.99 -4.95
CA ILE A 148 3.63 -0.02 -5.29
C ILE A 148 4.33 -1.37 -5.46
N TYR A 149 3.81 -2.38 -4.78
CA TYR A 149 4.30 -3.75 -4.77
C TYR A 149 3.26 -4.69 -5.37
N GLU A 150 3.72 -5.63 -6.18
CA GLU A 150 2.89 -6.72 -6.69
C GLU A 150 3.25 -8.06 -6.04
N THR A 151 2.26 -8.92 -5.81
CA THR A 151 2.46 -10.29 -5.33
C THR A 151 1.57 -11.23 -6.15
N PRO A 152 2.14 -12.07 -7.04
CA PRO A 152 1.36 -13.05 -7.79
C PRO A 152 0.88 -14.19 -6.88
N PRO A 153 -0.21 -14.90 -7.23
CA PRO A 153 -0.56 -16.17 -6.61
C PRO A 153 0.62 -17.15 -6.70
N ASN A 154 1.08 -17.70 -5.58
CA ASN A 154 2.35 -18.44 -5.54
C ASN A 154 2.21 -19.96 -5.81
N VAL A 155 1.05 -20.37 -6.31
CA VAL A 155 0.71 -21.78 -6.59
C VAL A 155 1.26 -22.21 -7.95
N SER A 156 2.27 -23.07 -7.96
CA SER A 156 2.68 -23.77 -9.19
C SER A 156 1.76 -24.96 -9.50
N VAL A 157 1.67 -25.35 -10.79
CA VAL A 157 0.89 -26.53 -11.22
C VAL A 157 1.36 -27.80 -10.49
N GLN A 158 2.67 -27.93 -10.26
CA GLN A 158 3.25 -29.04 -9.50
C GLN A 158 2.80 -29.03 -8.03
N ALA A 159 2.74 -27.86 -7.38
CA ALA A 159 2.24 -27.73 -6.01
C ALA A 159 0.73 -27.97 -5.91
N ALA A 160 -0.04 -27.58 -6.93
CA ALA A 160 -1.49 -27.83 -7.05
C ALA A 160 -1.86 -29.28 -7.44
N THR A 161 -0.92 -30.06 -8.00
CA THR A 161 -1.18 -31.44 -8.41
C THR A 161 -1.72 -32.23 -7.22
N GLY A 162 -2.86 -32.91 -7.38
CA GLY A 162 -3.46 -33.71 -6.29
C GLY A 162 -4.07 -32.91 -5.14
N VAL A 163 -4.14 -31.56 -5.17
CA VAL A 163 -4.64 -30.75 -4.04
C VAL A 163 -6.09 -31.06 -3.61
N SER A 164 -6.85 -31.76 -4.46
CA SER A 164 -8.20 -32.25 -4.18
C SER A 164 -8.28 -33.64 -3.49
N GLU A 165 -7.15 -34.32 -3.24
CA GLU A 165 -7.13 -35.70 -2.73
C GLU A 165 -7.80 -35.86 -1.36
N VAL A 166 -7.36 -35.13 -0.33
CA VAL A 166 -7.73 -35.38 1.08
C VAL A 166 -8.46 -34.19 1.71
N PRO A 167 -9.66 -34.38 2.31
CA PRO A 167 -10.33 -33.31 3.05
C PRO A 167 -9.74 -33.16 4.45
N ILE A 168 -9.07 -32.03 4.71
CA ILE A 168 -8.55 -31.67 6.04
C ILE A 168 -9.63 -31.03 6.92
N ALA A 169 -10.67 -30.46 6.31
CA ALA A 169 -11.90 -30.07 7.01
C ALA A 169 -13.11 -30.09 6.08
N SER A 170 -14.29 -30.29 6.68
CA SER A 170 -15.58 -30.27 6.01
C SER A 170 -16.65 -29.75 6.98
N PHE A 171 -17.58 -28.93 6.48
CA PHE A 171 -18.72 -28.41 7.21
C PHE A 171 -19.95 -28.26 6.30
N THR A 172 -21.13 -28.57 6.84
CA THR A 172 -22.41 -28.59 6.09
C THR A 172 -23.46 -27.73 6.77
N THR A 173 -24.16 -26.89 6.01
CA THR A 173 -25.36 -26.19 6.45
C THR A 173 -26.59 -26.69 5.68
N LYS A 174 -27.78 -26.49 6.27
CA LYS A 174 -29.07 -26.89 5.67
C LYS A 174 -29.89 -25.69 5.23
N PHE A 175 -30.70 -25.85 4.19
CA PHE A 175 -31.65 -24.87 3.67
C PHE A 175 -32.96 -25.57 3.24
N ARG A 176 -34.02 -24.81 2.97
CA ARG A 176 -35.32 -25.36 2.58
C ARG A 176 -35.33 -25.65 1.06
N PRO A 177 -35.52 -26.89 0.58
CA PRO A 177 -35.46 -27.20 -0.87
C PRO A 177 -36.37 -26.35 -1.75
N ASN A 178 -37.55 -25.97 -1.24
CA ASN A 178 -38.58 -25.24 -1.98
C ASN A 178 -38.33 -23.72 -2.08
N ASP A 179 -37.31 -23.18 -1.42
CA ASP A 179 -36.95 -21.75 -1.46
C ASP A 179 -36.07 -21.45 -2.69
N THR A 180 -36.69 -21.51 -3.88
CA THR A 180 -35.98 -21.60 -5.18
C THR A 180 -34.99 -20.45 -5.42
N GLY A 181 -35.40 -19.20 -5.18
CA GLY A 181 -34.55 -18.02 -5.36
C GLY A 181 -33.36 -18.01 -4.41
N ARG A 182 -33.60 -18.28 -3.12
CA ARG A 182 -32.53 -18.38 -2.11
C ARG A 182 -31.56 -19.52 -2.43
N ASN A 183 -32.07 -20.64 -2.92
CA ASN A 183 -31.27 -21.80 -3.26
C ASN A 183 -30.42 -21.56 -4.51
N ARG A 184 -30.93 -20.80 -5.50
CA ARG A 184 -30.11 -20.36 -6.64
C ARG A 184 -29.00 -19.40 -6.21
N ASN A 185 -29.26 -18.49 -5.27
CA ASN A 185 -28.25 -17.59 -4.70
C ASN A 185 -27.14 -18.36 -3.95
N ILE A 186 -27.53 -19.37 -3.16
CA ILE A 186 -26.58 -20.28 -2.47
C ILE A 186 -25.77 -21.08 -3.49
N GLN A 187 -26.41 -21.63 -4.52
CA GLN A 187 -25.73 -22.36 -5.59
C GLN A 187 -24.70 -21.46 -6.32
N LEU A 188 -25.10 -20.28 -6.79
CA LEU A 188 -24.22 -19.35 -7.51
C LEU A 188 -23.01 -18.93 -6.69
N SER A 189 -23.20 -18.65 -5.39
CA SER A 189 -22.08 -18.30 -4.50
C SER A 189 -21.17 -19.49 -4.19
N ALA A 190 -21.73 -20.70 -4.07
CA ALA A 190 -20.94 -21.92 -3.91
C ALA A 190 -20.10 -22.20 -5.17
N GLU A 191 -20.72 -22.16 -6.36
CA GLU A 191 -20.06 -22.25 -7.68
C GLU A 191 -18.94 -21.19 -7.82
N ALA A 192 -19.19 -19.96 -7.38
CA ALA A 192 -18.21 -18.88 -7.40
C ALA A 192 -16.99 -19.14 -6.50
N ILE A 193 -17.11 -19.78 -5.34
CA ILE A 193 -15.96 -20.12 -4.48
C ILE A 193 -15.33 -21.51 -4.77
N ASN A 194 -16.00 -22.36 -5.54
CA ASN A 194 -15.54 -23.71 -5.86
C ASN A 194 -14.24 -23.70 -6.69
N ASN A 195 -13.43 -24.76 -6.51
CA ASN A 195 -12.11 -24.99 -7.12
C ASN A 195 -11.03 -23.94 -6.82
N THR A 196 -11.28 -22.97 -5.93
CA THR A 196 -10.32 -21.93 -5.53
C THR A 196 -9.14 -22.55 -4.77
N ILE A 197 -7.91 -22.39 -5.28
CA ILE A 197 -6.67 -22.82 -4.59
C ILE A 197 -5.98 -21.62 -3.96
N LEU A 198 -5.46 -21.80 -2.75
CA LEU A 198 -4.62 -20.85 -2.04
C LEU A 198 -3.28 -21.51 -1.68
N GLY A 199 -2.17 -20.95 -2.15
CA GLY A 199 -0.81 -21.32 -1.77
C GLY A 199 -0.39 -20.75 -0.40
N PRO A 200 0.84 -21.04 0.08
CA PRO A 200 1.32 -20.57 1.38
C PRO A 200 1.37 -19.04 1.46
N GLY A 201 0.60 -18.45 2.38
CA GLY A 201 0.45 -17.00 2.53
C GLY A 201 -0.56 -16.36 1.59
N ASP A 202 -1.24 -17.12 0.71
CA ASP A 202 -2.28 -16.57 -0.16
C ASP A 202 -3.51 -16.13 0.65
N TYR A 203 -4.10 -15.00 0.26
CA TYR A 203 -5.30 -14.43 0.87
C TYR A 203 -6.56 -14.76 0.06
N PHE A 204 -7.66 -14.99 0.76
CA PHE A 204 -9.01 -15.08 0.21
C PHE A 204 -9.83 -13.84 0.60
N SER A 205 -10.65 -13.35 -0.32
CA SER A 205 -11.77 -12.43 -0.03
C SER A 205 -13.04 -13.00 -0.65
N TYR A 206 -14.06 -13.22 0.17
CA TYR A 206 -15.33 -13.75 -0.28
C TYR A 206 -16.03 -12.78 -1.25
N ASN A 207 -15.97 -11.48 -0.99
CA ASN A 207 -16.48 -10.47 -1.91
C ASN A 207 -15.70 -10.41 -3.22
N SER A 208 -14.36 -10.46 -3.22
CA SER A 208 -13.58 -10.47 -4.47
C SER A 208 -13.89 -11.69 -5.34
N VAL A 209 -14.08 -12.87 -4.75
CA VAL A 209 -14.34 -14.12 -5.48
C VAL A 209 -15.80 -14.27 -5.94
N VAL A 210 -16.77 -13.81 -5.15
CA VAL A 210 -18.22 -13.90 -5.49
C VAL A 210 -18.71 -12.69 -6.29
N GLY A 211 -18.05 -11.53 -6.17
CA GLY A 211 -18.36 -10.29 -6.88
C GLY A 211 -19.69 -9.64 -6.44
N PRO A 212 -20.25 -8.72 -7.25
CA PRO A 212 -21.55 -8.13 -6.98
C PRO A 212 -22.69 -9.15 -7.13
N ARG A 213 -23.79 -8.96 -6.39
CA ARG A 213 -24.96 -9.85 -6.36
C ARG A 213 -26.10 -9.15 -7.10
N THR A 214 -26.21 -9.41 -8.40
CA THR A 214 -27.14 -8.70 -9.32
C THR A 214 -27.95 -9.66 -10.18
N VAL A 215 -29.05 -9.18 -10.76
CA VAL A 215 -29.97 -10.00 -11.56
C VAL A 215 -29.31 -10.50 -12.85
N GLU A 216 -28.44 -9.69 -13.45
CA GLU A 216 -27.68 -10.02 -14.67
C GLU A 216 -26.64 -11.12 -14.41
N ARG A 217 -26.17 -11.24 -13.15
CA ARG A 217 -25.32 -12.35 -12.66
C ARG A 217 -26.15 -13.55 -12.18
N GLY A 218 -27.46 -13.56 -12.44
CA GLY A 218 -28.38 -14.65 -12.13
C GLY A 218 -28.89 -14.71 -10.69
N TYR A 219 -28.54 -13.74 -9.84
CA TYR A 219 -29.02 -13.70 -8.46
C TYR A 219 -30.49 -13.26 -8.41
N GLN A 220 -31.26 -13.91 -7.55
CA GLN A 220 -32.71 -13.76 -7.46
C GLN A 220 -33.12 -13.06 -6.16
N GLN A 221 -34.34 -12.53 -6.15
CA GLN A 221 -34.96 -12.03 -4.91
C GLN A 221 -35.16 -13.18 -3.92
N ALA A 222 -34.74 -12.97 -2.68
CA ALA A 222 -34.90 -13.91 -1.58
C ALA A 222 -34.89 -13.16 -0.23
N PRO A 223 -35.38 -13.76 0.87
CA PRO A 223 -35.31 -13.14 2.19
C PRO A 223 -33.87 -12.94 2.68
N GLU A 224 -33.56 -11.72 3.13
CA GLU A 224 -32.27 -11.32 3.68
C GLU A 224 -32.44 -10.44 4.94
N ILE A 225 -31.37 -10.31 5.72
CA ILE A 225 -31.41 -9.60 7.02
C ILE A 225 -30.68 -8.26 6.89
N ILE A 226 -31.45 -7.17 6.82
CA ILE A 226 -30.96 -5.78 6.82
C ILE A 226 -31.41 -5.10 8.10
N ASN A 227 -30.52 -4.40 8.80
CA ASN A 227 -30.83 -3.62 10.00
C ASN A 227 -31.61 -4.38 11.12
N LYS A 228 -31.44 -5.71 11.20
CA LYS A 228 -32.15 -6.67 12.06
C LYS A 228 -33.56 -7.08 11.58
N GLU A 229 -34.04 -6.58 10.46
CA GLU A 229 -35.33 -6.93 9.86
C GLU A 229 -35.15 -7.93 8.72
N LEU A 230 -36.18 -8.74 8.44
CA LEU A 230 -36.19 -9.69 7.32
C LEU A 230 -36.91 -9.03 6.14
N VAL A 231 -36.18 -8.74 5.08
CA VAL A 231 -36.68 -8.05 3.88
C VAL A 231 -36.39 -8.87 2.62
N MET A 232 -37.07 -8.57 1.51
CA MET A 232 -36.77 -9.19 0.22
C MET A 232 -35.70 -8.40 -0.52
N GLY A 233 -34.62 -9.06 -0.93
CA GLY A 233 -33.52 -8.43 -1.67
C GLY A 233 -32.76 -9.40 -2.59
N ILE A 234 -31.88 -8.88 -3.43
CA ILE A 234 -31.12 -9.66 -4.41
C ILE A 234 -29.90 -10.28 -3.72
N GLY A 235 -29.85 -11.61 -3.64
CA GLY A 235 -28.79 -12.31 -2.92
C GLY A 235 -29.16 -12.75 -1.50
N GLY A 236 -30.44 -12.78 -1.13
CA GLY A 236 -30.87 -13.50 0.07
C GLY A 236 -30.37 -14.95 0.06
N GLY A 237 -29.71 -15.36 1.16
CA GLY A 237 -29.03 -16.65 1.30
C GLY A 237 -27.50 -16.61 1.19
N ILE A 238 -26.89 -15.57 0.63
CA ILE A 238 -25.42 -15.52 0.38
C ILE A 238 -24.58 -15.63 1.67
N CYS A 239 -25.08 -15.09 2.80
CA CYS A 239 -24.44 -15.24 4.12
C CYS A 239 -24.37 -16.69 4.63
N GLN A 240 -25.22 -17.60 4.12
CA GLN A 240 -25.13 -19.02 4.46
C GLN A 240 -23.90 -19.67 3.83
N THR A 241 -23.59 -19.31 2.57
CA THR A 241 -22.41 -19.83 1.88
C THR A 241 -21.11 -19.34 2.51
N SER A 242 -21.00 -18.05 2.85
CA SER A 242 -19.84 -17.51 3.59
C SER A 242 -19.71 -18.12 4.99
N SER A 243 -20.82 -18.33 5.70
CA SER A 243 -20.80 -19.00 7.03
C SER A 243 -20.40 -20.48 6.93
N THR A 244 -20.82 -21.19 5.89
CA THR A 244 -20.43 -22.59 5.66
C THR A 244 -18.93 -22.67 5.37
N LEU A 245 -18.42 -21.79 4.50
CA LEU A 245 -17.00 -21.65 4.20
C LEU A 245 -16.18 -21.30 5.46
N PHE A 246 -16.61 -20.31 6.24
CA PHE A 246 -15.95 -19.93 7.49
C PHE A 246 -15.76 -21.12 8.43
N ASN A 247 -16.81 -21.92 8.66
CA ASN A 247 -16.69 -23.08 9.55
C ASN A 247 -15.76 -24.17 9.00
N ALA A 248 -15.67 -24.37 7.69
CA ALA A 248 -14.73 -25.31 7.09
C ALA A 248 -13.27 -24.80 7.21
N VAL A 249 -13.04 -23.52 6.93
CA VAL A 249 -11.73 -22.84 7.02
C VAL A 249 -11.19 -22.81 8.46
N ASP A 250 -12.03 -22.40 9.40
CA ASP A 250 -11.72 -22.36 10.83
C ASP A 250 -11.41 -23.78 11.39
N LYS A 251 -12.21 -24.77 11.01
CA LYS A 251 -11.99 -26.19 11.35
C LYS A 251 -10.72 -26.78 10.72
N ALA A 252 -10.25 -26.25 9.59
CA ALA A 252 -8.95 -26.62 9.02
C ALA A 252 -7.75 -25.98 9.75
N GLY A 253 -7.99 -25.09 10.72
CA GLY A 253 -6.94 -24.29 11.36
C GLY A 253 -6.26 -23.37 10.35
N VAL A 254 -7.04 -22.74 9.47
CA VAL A 254 -6.60 -21.73 8.50
C VAL A 254 -6.87 -20.34 9.06
N GLN A 255 -5.91 -19.43 8.95
CA GLN A 255 -5.93 -18.13 9.64
C GLN A 255 -7.04 -17.22 9.14
N ILE A 256 -8.02 -16.91 10.00
CA ILE A 256 -9.04 -15.90 9.74
C ILE A 256 -8.40 -14.50 9.82
N VAL A 257 -8.69 -13.66 8.83
CA VAL A 257 -8.14 -12.29 8.71
C VAL A 257 -9.21 -11.24 8.95
N ALA A 258 -10.44 -11.45 8.47
CA ALA A 258 -11.59 -10.60 8.77
C ALA A 258 -12.89 -11.42 8.77
N ARG A 259 -13.75 -11.18 9.77
CA ARG A 259 -15.08 -11.78 9.88
C ARG A 259 -16.00 -10.84 10.65
N SER A 260 -17.13 -10.47 10.06
CA SER A 260 -18.27 -9.86 10.76
C SER A 260 -19.32 -10.92 11.11
N HIS A 261 -20.14 -10.65 12.12
CA HIS A 261 -21.27 -11.51 12.50
C HIS A 261 -22.59 -10.72 12.50
N HIS A 262 -23.71 -11.44 12.39
CA HIS A 262 -25.03 -10.85 12.41
C HIS A 262 -25.42 -10.44 13.83
N SER A 263 -26.29 -9.44 13.96
CA SER A 263 -26.85 -9.00 15.25
C SER A 263 -28.10 -9.80 15.68
N LYS A 264 -28.43 -10.87 14.94
CA LYS A 264 -29.48 -11.85 15.23
C LYS A 264 -28.99 -13.25 14.86
N ASP A 265 -29.44 -14.28 15.58
CA ASP A 265 -29.13 -15.67 15.28
C ASP A 265 -29.77 -16.10 13.94
N VAL A 266 -28.99 -16.75 13.07
CA VAL A 266 -29.35 -16.98 11.65
C VAL A 266 -29.90 -18.39 11.34
N GLY A 267 -29.93 -19.29 12.32
CA GLY A 267 -30.58 -20.61 12.25
C GLY A 267 -29.87 -21.69 11.40
N TYR A 268 -29.04 -21.33 10.42
CA TYR A 268 -28.29 -22.30 9.60
C TYR A 268 -26.89 -22.65 10.13
N VAL A 269 -26.42 -21.99 11.19
CA VAL A 269 -25.17 -22.27 11.93
C VAL A 269 -25.37 -22.03 13.44
N PRO A 270 -24.54 -22.61 14.32
CA PRO A 270 -24.54 -22.28 15.74
C PRO A 270 -24.27 -20.79 16.02
N LYS A 271 -24.64 -20.32 17.21
CA LYS A 271 -24.45 -18.93 17.64
C LYS A 271 -22.98 -18.50 17.56
N GLY A 272 -22.74 -17.34 16.96
CA GLY A 272 -21.39 -16.79 16.73
C GLY A 272 -20.55 -17.53 15.69
N ARG A 273 -21.08 -18.60 15.06
CA ARG A 273 -20.41 -19.39 14.02
C ARG A 273 -20.80 -18.95 12.60
N ASP A 274 -21.23 -17.71 12.44
CA ASP A 274 -21.64 -17.09 11.19
C ASP A 274 -20.57 -16.13 10.63
N ALA A 275 -20.68 -15.79 9.35
CA ALA A 275 -19.83 -14.82 8.66
C ALA A 275 -20.69 -13.94 7.75
N THR A 276 -21.05 -12.75 8.22
CA THR A 276 -21.84 -11.75 7.47
C THR A 276 -21.00 -11.15 6.35
N VAL A 277 -21.62 -11.02 5.17
CA VAL A 277 -21.01 -10.43 3.98
C VAL A 277 -22.04 -9.59 3.21
N SER A 278 -21.63 -8.46 2.65
CA SER A 278 -22.39 -7.72 1.66
C SER A 278 -21.46 -7.11 0.62
N TRP A 279 -21.94 -6.89 -0.61
CA TRP A 279 -21.16 -6.14 -1.59
C TRP A 279 -20.93 -4.70 -1.09
N ASN A 280 -19.73 -4.17 -1.32
CA ASN A 280 -19.25 -2.87 -0.78
C ASN A 280 -19.38 -2.69 0.74
N GLY A 281 -19.52 -3.77 1.52
CA GLY A 281 -19.65 -3.73 2.98
C GLY A 281 -18.82 -4.84 3.65
N PRO A 282 -19.32 -5.48 4.73
CA PRO A 282 -18.66 -6.60 5.38
C PRO A 282 -18.19 -7.69 4.41
N ASP A 283 -17.03 -8.27 4.72
CA ASP A 283 -16.40 -9.33 3.93
C ASP A 283 -15.85 -10.42 4.86
N PHE A 284 -15.73 -11.63 4.32
CA PHE A 284 -15.06 -12.74 4.99
C PHE A 284 -13.71 -12.97 4.32
N LYS A 285 -12.63 -12.76 5.07
CA LYS A 285 -11.24 -12.88 4.61
C LYS A 285 -10.47 -13.86 5.49
N PHE A 286 -9.63 -14.66 4.85
CA PHE A 286 -8.68 -15.57 5.51
C PHE A 286 -7.38 -15.66 4.70
N MET A 287 -6.33 -16.20 5.31
CA MET A 287 -5.03 -16.45 4.69
C MET A 287 -4.65 -17.91 4.90
N ASN A 288 -4.14 -18.57 3.87
CA ASN A 288 -3.57 -19.91 4.02
C ASN A 288 -2.22 -19.84 4.74
N ASN A 289 -2.24 -20.00 6.06
CA ASN A 289 -1.04 -20.07 6.92
C ASN A 289 -0.39 -21.47 6.96
N LYS A 290 -0.76 -22.41 6.08
CA LYS A 290 -0.05 -23.69 5.92
C LYS A 290 1.20 -23.51 5.04
N SER A 291 2.15 -24.42 5.16
CA SER A 291 3.33 -24.53 4.27
C SER A 291 3.03 -25.17 2.91
N TYR A 292 1.76 -25.51 2.63
CA TYR A 292 1.31 -26.20 1.43
C TYR A 292 0.00 -25.61 0.87
N PRO A 293 -0.33 -25.82 -0.42
CA PRO A 293 -1.58 -25.34 -1.00
C PRO A 293 -2.82 -26.04 -0.43
N ILE A 294 -3.92 -25.29 -0.31
CA ILE A 294 -5.26 -25.81 0.02
C ILE A 294 -6.24 -25.46 -1.10
N ILE A 295 -7.26 -26.30 -1.33
CA ILE A 295 -8.36 -26.01 -2.26
C ILE A 295 -9.71 -25.97 -1.53
N ILE A 296 -10.54 -25.01 -1.92
CA ILE A 296 -11.94 -24.91 -1.51
C ILE A 296 -12.80 -25.73 -2.49
N LYS A 297 -13.52 -26.72 -1.95
CA LYS A 297 -14.52 -27.50 -2.70
C LYS A 297 -15.90 -27.26 -2.14
N THR A 298 -16.90 -27.14 -3.01
CA THR A 298 -18.30 -26.97 -2.61
C THR A 298 -19.20 -28.02 -3.23
N TYR A 299 -20.17 -28.51 -2.45
CA TYR A 299 -21.13 -29.50 -2.87
C TYR A 299 -22.54 -29.04 -2.46
N THR A 300 -23.37 -28.70 -3.44
CA THR A 300 -24.74 -28.19 -3.22
C THR A 300 -25.75 -29.25 -3.67
N ASN A 301 -26.54 -29.78 -2.74
CA ASN A 301 -27.67 -30.65 -3.03
C ASN A 301 -28.96 -29.87 -2.80
N VAL A 302 -29.57 -29.37 -3.87
CA VAL A 302 -30.79 -28.55 -3.80
C VAL A 302 -31.99 -29.36 -3.29
N ALA A 303 -32.16 -30.60 -3.78
CA ALA A 303 -33.27 -31.48 -3.40
C ALA A 303 -33.15 -31.94 -1.92
N GLY A 304 -31.95 -32.26 -1.46
CA GLY A 304 -31.66 -32.59 -0.06
C GLY A 304 -31.57 -31.38 0.87
N GLY A 305 -31.56 -30.16 0.33
CA GLY A 305 -31.49 -28.92 1.12
C GLY A 305 -30.16 -28.72 1.84
N THR A 306 -29.02 -29.02 1.21
CA THR A 306 -27.70 -28.92 1.87
C THR A 306 -26.63 -28.22 1.03
N LEU A 307 -25.80 -27.40 1.68
CA LEU A 307 -24.51 -26.95 1.16
C LEU A 307 -23.40 -27.52 2.07
N THR A 308 -22.46 -28.24 1.49
CA THR A 308 -21.19 -28.63 2.13
C THR A 308 -20.05 -27.82 1.52
N VAL A 309 -19.15 -27.32 2.37
CA VAL A 309 -17.86 -26.75 1.96
C VAL A 309 -16.74 -27.55 2.62
N GLU A 310 -15.72 -27.88 1.83
CA GLU A 310 -14.53 -28.60 2.26
C GLU A 310 -13.26 -27.80 1.97
N VAL A 311 -12.29 -27.92 2.87
CA VAL A 311 -10.90 -27.54 2.64
C VAL A 311 -10.14 -28.84 2.41
N ARG A 312 -9.49 -28.97 1.25
CA ARG A 312 -8.75 -30.17 0.85
C ARG A 312 -7.28 -29.84 0.53
N THR A 313 -6.41 -30.83 0.61
CA THR A 313 -5.02 -30.76 0.14
C THR A 313 -4.57 -32.11 -0.43
N ALA A 314 -3.34 -32.18 -0.96
CA ALA A 314 -2.75 -33.41 -1.48
C ALA A 314 -2.25 -34.32 -0.34
N GLN A 315 -2.36 -35.63 -0.51
CA GLN A 315 -1.96 -36.63 0.49
C GLN A 315 -0.47 -36.54 0.87
N ARG A 316 0.38 -36.04 -0.03
CA ARG A 316 1.83 -35.82 0.22
C ARG A 316 2.16 -34.69 1.22
N TYR A 317 1.16 -33.97 1.72
CA TYR A 317 1.34 -32.85 2.67
C TYR A 317 0.83 -33.19 4.09
N LEU A 318 0.50 -34.46 4.34
CA LEU A 318 -0.09 -34.98 5.59
C LEU A 318 0.70 -36.21 6.07
#